data_AF-A0A374RTS7-F1
#
_entry.id   AF-A0A374RTS7-F1
#
_cell.length_a   1.000
_cell.length_b   1.000
_cell.length_c   1.000
_cell.angle_alpha   90.00
_cell.angle_beta   90.00
_cell.angle_gamma   90.00
#
_symmetry.space_group_name_H-M   'P 1'
#
loop_
_entity.id
_entity.type
_entity.pdbx_description
1 polymer ?
#
loop_
_entity_poly.entity_id
_entity_poly.type
_entity_poly.pdbx_seq_one_letter_code
_entity_poly.pdbx_strand_id
1 'polypeptide(L)'
;MANNSDGSAVYEVKVGEDDYIDGLDVTESDGSITTYLFRPANYDEVEAARKRAESAALLASSAAGTAKTQAYDANVAAGAARTAAAKCSTATENANAAVQKANAANDTASASTALASNAAAAANGAASHAEAAANQALQIANSVAQGAGGESDIAELRRQNGQLATMLADATGKFIYMDGTVYCPASKASVSGDTVSFGGTCSVSGSTVTLA
;
A
#
# COMPACT_ATOMS: atom_id res chain seq x y z
N MET A 1 -30.39 118.99 -11.10
CA MET A 1 -30.78 120.19 -10.32
C MET A 1 -30.13 120.04 -8.96
N ALA A 2 -29.31 121.02 -8.57
CA ALA A 2 -28.68 121.06 -7.26
C ALA A 2 -29.75 121.24 -6.18
N ASN A 3 -29.77 120.37 -5.17
CA ASN A 3 -30.63 120.57 -4.01
C ASN A 3 -29.82 121.30 -2.94
N ASN A 4 -30.08 122.59 -2.80
CA ASN A 4 -29.51 123.45 -1.77
C ASN A 4 -30.21 123.17 -0.43
N SER A 5 -29.42 122.73 0.57
CA SER A 5 -29.58 122.95 2.01
C SER A 5 -30.98 122.83 2.63
N ASP A 6 -31.36 121.60 3.01
CA ASP A 6 -32.19 121.33 4.20
C ASP A 6 -31.52 120.38 5.22
N GLY A 7 -30.31 119.88 4.93
CA GLY A 7 -29.58 118.97 5.81
C GLY A 7 -30.23 117.58 5.95
N SER A 8 -31.15 117.21 5.06
CA SER A 8 -31.85 115.92 5.11
C SER A 8 -31.02 114.81 4.45
N ALA A 9 -30.63 113.80 5.23
CA ALA A 9 -30.06 112.56 4.69
C ALA A 9 -31.17 111.66 4.11
N VAL A 10 -30.92 110.98 3.00
CA VAL A 10 -31.84 109.97 2.43
C VAL A 10 -31.50 108.60 3.01
N TYR A 11 -32.51 107.90 3.51
CA TYR A 11 -32.38 106.60 4.16
C TYR A 11 -33.10 105.53 3.34
N GLU A 12 -32.35 104.56 2.82
CA GLU A 12 -32.90 103.41 2.11
C GLU A 12 -32.74 102.14 2.95
N VAL A 13 -33.86 101.48 3.24
CA VAL A 13 -33.87 100.22 3.99
C VAL A 13 -33.49 99.09 3.05
N LYS A 14 -32.41 98.37 3.38
CA LYS A 14 -32.04 97.13 2.70
C LYS A 14 -32.81 95.98 3.30
N VAL A 15 -33.61 95.32 2.48
CA VAL A 15 -34.30 94.08 2.82
C VAL A 15 -33.54 92.93 2.17
N GLY A 16 -33.17 91.94 2.97
CA GLY A 16 -32.48 90.72 2.56
C GLY A 16 -33.38 89.76 1.80
N GLU A 17 -32.78 88.69 1.28
CA GLU A 17 -33.49 87.64 0.51
C GLU A 17 -34.50 86.83 1.36
N ASP A 18 -34.43 86.95 2.68
CA ASP A 18 -35.32 86.32 3.66
C ASP A 18 -36.47 87.25 4.12
N ASP A 19 -36.68 88.36 3.42
CA ASP A 19 -37.64 89.44 3.74
C ASP A 19 -37.36 90.15 5.09
N TYR A 20 -36.18 89.97 5.69
CA TYR A 20 -35.76 90.72 6.88
C TYR A 20 -34.95 91.96 6.51
N ILE A 21 -34.97 92.97 7.40
CA ILE A 21 -34.17 94.18 7.21
C ILE A 21 -32.69 93.86 7.49
N ASP A 22 -31.87 93.86 6.45
CA ASP A 22 -30.43 93.58 6.47
C ASP A 22 -29.57 94.80 6.80
N GLY A 23 -30.11 96.01 6.60
CA GLY A 23 -29.37 97.22 6.86
C GLY A 23 -30.03 98.51 6.37
N LEU A 24 -29.25 99.58 6.43
CA LEU A 24 -29.64 100.93 6.09
C LEU A 24 -28.55 101.58 5.25
N ASP A 25 -28.88 102.04 4.05
CA ASP A 25 -28.02 102.93 3.27
C ASP A 25 -28.38 104.38 3.62
N VAL A 26 -27.36 105.14 4.03
CA VAL A 26 -27.46 106.56 4.33
C VAL A 26 -26.74 107.31 3.23
N THR A 27 -27.46 108.12 2.46
CA THR A 27 -26.87 109.02 1.45
C THR A 27 -26.64 110.39 2.07
N GLU A 28 -25.38 110.78 2.17
CA GLU A 28 -24.93 112.05 2.73
C GLU A 28 -25.12 113.20 1.72
N SER A 29 -25.04 114.45 2.21
CA SER A 29 -25.24 115.64 1.37
C SER A 29 -24.23 115.81 0.22
N ASP A 30 -23.09 115.10 0.26
CA ASP A 30 -22.07 115.07 -0.78
C ASP A 30 -22.30 113.95 -1.83
N GLY A 31 -23.39 113.18 -1.67
CA GLY A 31 -23.74 112.03 -2.51
C GLY A 31 -23.02 110.73 -2.16
N SER A 32 -22.19 110.70 -1.10
CA SER A 32 -21.60 109.46 -0.61
C SER A 32 -22.65 108.60 0.09
N ILE A 33 -22.53 107.27 -0.05
CA ILE A 33 -23.44 106.31 0.57
C ILE A 33 -22.67 105.51 1.62
N THR A 34 -23.17 105.52 2.85
CA THR A 34 -22.68 104.67 3.94
C THR A 34 -23.70 103.57 4.22
N THR A 35 -23.28 102.31 4.11
CA THR A 35 -24.11 101.15 4.42
C THR A 35 -23.89 100.69 5.86
N TYR A 36 -24.95 100.66 6.66
CA TYR A 36 -25.00 100.07 7.99
C TYR A 36 -25.72 98.73 7.92
N LEU A 37 -25.01 97.63 8.17
CA LEU A 37 -25.62 96.30 8.22
C LEU A 37 -26.14 96.01 9.62
N PHE A 38 -27.38 95.53 9.73
CA PHE A 38 -27.96 95.09 10.99
C PHE A 38 -27.61 93.63 11.23
N ARG A 39 -26.50 93.40 11.93
CA ARG A 39 -26.06 92.07 12.35
C ARG A 39 -26.06 91.97 13.88
N PRO A 40 -26.49 90.85 14.47
CA PRO A 40 -26.28 90.58 15.88
C PRO A 40 -24.78 90.70 16.23
N ALA A 41 -24.47 91.19 17.42
CA ALA A 41 -23.08 91.40 17.86
C ALA A 41 -22.22 90.12 17.83
N ASN A 42 -22.84 88.94 17.86
CA ASN A 42 -22.20 87.62 17.84
C ASN A 42 -22.28 86.88 16.49
N TYR A 43 -22.73 87.53 15.41
CA TYR A 43 -22.94 86.89 14.10
C TYR A 43 -21.72 86.11 13.62
N ASP A 44 -20.53 86.71 13.66
CA ASP A 44 -19.29 86.09 13.17
C ASP A 44 -18.88 84.86 14.00
N GLU A 45 -19.14 84.88 15.31
CA GLU A 45 -18.86 83.74 16.20
C GLU A 45 -19.79 82.57 15.91
N VAL A 46 -21.09 82.83 15.72
CA VAL A 46 -22.10 81.82 15.39
C VAL A 46 -21.81 81.21 14.02
N GLU A 47 -21.51 82.03 13.02
CA GLU A 47 -21.20 81.57 11.67
C GLU A 47 -19.89 80.74 11.65
N ALA A 48 -18.89 81.14 12.43
CA ALA A 48 -17.67 80.36 12.59
C ALA A 48 -17.92 79.03 13.33
N ALA A 49 -18.82 79.00 14.31
CA ALA A 49 -19.23 77.76 14.99
C ALA A 49 -19.98 76.81 14.04
N ARG A 50 -20.90 77.32 13.22
CA ARG A 50 -21.62 76.55 12.19
C ARG A 50 -20.65 75.88 11.23
N LYS A 51 -19.70 76.63 10.66
CA LYS A 51 -18.66 76.09 9.75
C LYS A 51 -17.81 75.00 10.40
N ARG A 52 -17.46 75.15 11.68
CA ARG A 52 -16.73 74.12 12.44
C ARG A 52 -17.56 72.86 12.65
N ALA A 53 -18.84 73.01 13.00
CA ALA A 53 -19.75 71.89 13.18
C ALA A 53 -19.96 71.10 11.88
N GLU A 54 -20.14 71.80 10.75
CA GLU A 54 -20.23 71.18 9.41
C GLU A 54 -18.96 70.42 9.05
N SER A 55 -17.80 71.04 9.27
CA SER A 55 -16.50 70.40 9.05
C SER A 55 -16.34 69.13 9.91
N ALA A 56 -16.73 69.18 11.18
CA ALA A 56 -16.70 68.03 12.08
C ALA A 56 -17.66 66.91 11.64
N ALA A 57 -18.87 67.25 11.17
CA ALA A 57 -19.84 66.29 10.66
C ALA A 57 -19.36 65.59 9.38
N LEU A 58 -18.69 66.33 8.48
CA LEU A 58 -18.08 65.77 7.28
C LEU A 58 -16.95 64.79 7.62
N LEU A 59 -16.07 65.17 8.55
CA LEU A 59 -14.99 64.30 9.02
C LEU A 59 -15.53 63.03 9.68
N ALA A 60 -16.56 63.15 10.53
CA ALA A 60 -17.21 62.00 11.16
C ALA A 60 -17.84 61.05 10.13
N SER A 61 -18.49 61.61 9.11
CA SER A 61 -19.09 60.83 8.01
C SER A 61 -18.03 60.09 7.20
N SER A 62 -16.91 60.77 6.90
CA SER A 62 -15.77 60.15 6.22
C SER A 62 -15.16 59.01 7.05
N ALA A 63 -14.92 59.24 8.34
CA ALA A 63 -14.38 58.23 9.25
C ALA A 63 -15.30 57.01 9.38
N ALA A 64 -16.62 57.22 9.47
CA ALA A 64 -17.61 56.15 9.48
C ALA A 64 -17.59 55.34 8.16
N GLY A 65 -17.44 56.02 7.02
CA GLY A 65 -17.25 55.38 5.72
C GLY A 65 -16.00 54.49 5.69
N THR A 66 -14.86 55.01 6.13
CA THR A 66 -13.60 54.25 6.21
C THR A 66 -13.74 53.04 7.14
N ALA A 67 -14.34 53.20 8.31
CA ALA A 67 -14.55 52.10 9.26
C ALA A 67 -15.44 50.99 8.66
N LYS A 68 -16.48 51.37 7.90
CA LYS A 68 -17.35 50.41 7.21
C LYS A 68 -16.58 49.61 6.16
N THR A 69 -15.74 50.26 5.37
CA THR A 69 -14.88 49.58 4.39
C THR A 69 -13.90 48.63 5.07
N GLN A 70 -13.21 49.07 6.13
CA GLN A 70 -12.28 48.23 6.89
C GLN A 70 -12.98 47.00 7.50
N ALA A 71 -14.19 47.16 8.03
CA ALA A 71 -14.96 46.05 8.56
C ALA A 71 -15.36 45.05 7.46
N TYR A 72 -15.73 45.53 6.27
CA TYR A 72 -16.00 44.67 5.12
C TYR A 72 -14.77 43.88 4.70
N ASP A 73 -13.63 44.55 4.53
CA ASP A 73 -12.37 43.93 4.13
C ASP A 73 -11.90 42.87 5.15
N ALA A 74 -12.04 43.16 6.44
CA ALA A 74 -11.73 42.22 7.51
C ALA A 74 -12.62 40.97 7.46
N ASN A 75 -13.91 41.11 7.14
CA ASN A 75 -14.82 39.97 6.97
C ASN A 75 -14.45 39.13 5.75
N VAL A 76 -14.09 39.77 4.63
CA VAL A 76 -13.61 39.06 3.43
C VAL A 76 -12.33 38.28 3.73
N ALA A 77 -11.36 38.91 4.42
CA ALA A 77 -10.11 38.27 4.83
C ALA A 77 -10.37 37.07 5.77
N ALA A 78 -11.28 37.22 6.73
CA ALA A 78 -11.68 36.13 7.63
C ALA A 78 -12.33 34.96 6.87
N GLY A 79 -13.16 35.24 5.86
CA GLY A 79 -13.75 34.22 4.98
C GLY A 79 -12.69 33.47 4.17
N ALA A 80 -11.72 34.19 3.61
CA ALA A 80 -10.60 33.59 2.89
C ALA A 80 -9.75 32.69 3.81
N ALA A 81 -9.45 33.14 5.03
CA ALA A 81 -8.70 32.37 6.02
C ALA A 81 -9.44 31.08 6.42
N ARG A 82 -10.76 31.13 6.64
CA ARG A 82 -11.58 29.92 6.92
C ARG A 82 -11.54 28.94 5.76
N THR A 83 -11.64 29.44 4.53
CA THR A 83 -11.56 28.59 3.33
C THR A 83 -10.20 27.93 3.19
N ALA A 84 -9.11 28.66 3.46
CA ALA A 84 -7.75 28.12 3.45
C ALA A 84 -7.56 27.05 4.53
N ALA A 85 -8.07 27.29 5.75
CA ALA A 85 -8.03 26.32 6.84
C ALA A 85 -8.76 25.02 6.48
N ALA A 86 -9.96 25.12 5.90
CA ALA A 86 -10.71 23.95 5.45
C ALA A 86 -9.93 23.12 4.41
N LYS A 87 -9.32 23.78 3.42
CA LYS A 87 -8.46 23.11 2.43
C LYS A 87 -7.27 22.40 3.08
N CYS A 88 -6.65 23.02 4.08
CA CYS A 88 -5.54 22.43 4.83
C CYS A 88 -5.97 21.19 5.62
N SER A 89 -7.14 21.22 6.26
CA SER A 89 -7.70 20.05 6.94
C SER A 89 -7.93 18.89 5.96
N THR A 90 -8.57 19.15 4.82
CA THR A 90 -8.76 18.11 3.78
C THR A 90 -7.43 17.57 3.24
N ALA A 91 -6.43 18.43 3.02
CA ALA A 91 -5.11 17.99 2.59
C ALA A 91 -4.44 17.09 3.63
N THR A 92 -4.59 17.40 4.92
CA THR A 92 -4.07 16.60 6.04
C THR A 92 -4.74 15.24 6.11
N GLU A 93 -6.07 15.19 5.98
CA GLU A 93 -6.83 13.92 5.92
C GLU A 93 -6.38 13.05 4.75
N ASN A 94 -6.23 13.64 3.56
CA ASN A 94 -5.73 12.94 2.38
C ASN A 94 -4.31 12.40 2.57
N ALA A 95 -3.42 13.18 3.19
CA ALA A 95 -2.06 12.74 3.50
C ALA A 95 -2.07 11.55 4.49
N ASN A 96 -2.89 11.61 5.54
CA ASN A 96 -3.04 10.51 6.49
C ASN A 96 -3.58 9.23 5.82
N ALA A 97 -4.56 9.36 4.93
CA ALA A 97 -5.09 8.23 4.16
C ALA A 97 -4.02 7.62 3.23
N ALA A 98 -3.17 8.45 2.62
CA ALA A 98 -2.06 7.99 1.79
C ALA A 98 -1.02 7.21 2.61
N VAL A 99 -0.67 7.69 3.81
CA VAL A 99 0.24 7.00 4.73
C VAL A 99 -0.33 5.64 5.15
N GLN A 100 -1.62 5.57 5.50
CA GLN A 100 -2.26 4.30 5.86
C GLN A 100 -2.23 3.28 4.72
N LYS A 101 -2.50 3.72 3.49
CA LYS A 101 -2.38 2.86 2.29
C LYS A 101 -0.95 2.38 2.07
N ALA A 102 0.04 3.25 2.25
CA ALA A 102 1.44 2.89 2.12
C ALA A 102 1.86 1.83 3.16
N ASN A 103 1.43 1.99 4.42
CA ASN A 103 1.69 1.01 5.47
C ASN A 103 1.03 -0.35 5.16
N ALA A 104 -0.23 -0.36 4.74
CA ALA A 104 -0.91 -1.61 4.35
C ALA A 104 -0.22 -2.32 3.17
N ALA A 105 0.28 -1.56 2.20
CA ALA A 105 1.06 -2.10 1.10
C ALA A 105 2.39 -2.69 1.58
N ASN A 106 3.06 -2.04 2.53
CA ASN A 106 4.30 -2.52 3.12
C ASN A 106 4.10 -3.81 3.93
N ASP A 107 3.00 -3.91 4.68
CA ASP A 107 2.65 -5.14 5.40
C ASP A 107 2.40 -6.30 4.43
N THR A 108 1.68 -6.03 3.34
CA THR A 108 1.42 -7.01 2.27
C THR A 108 2.73 -7.47 1.61
N ALA A 109 3.65 -6.53 1.33
CA ALA A 109 4.95 -6.84 0.76
C ALA A 109 5.79 -7.71 1.71
N SER A 110 5.81 -7.36 3.00
CA SER A 110 6.52 -8.12 4.04
C SER A 110 5.99 -9.55 4.17
N ALA A 111 4.67 -9.73 4.16
CA ALA A 111 4.03 -11.04 4.16
C ALA A 111 4.40 -11.85 2.90
N SER A 112 4.41 -11.21 1.74
CA SER A 112 4.79 -11.85 0.47
C SER A 112 6.25 -12.30 0.48
N THR A 113 7.16 -11.49 1.03
CA THR A 113 8.57 -11.85 1.21
C THR A 113 8.71 -13.06 2.12
N ALA A 114 7.99 -13.10 3.25
CA ALA A 114 8.03 -14.25 4.15
C ALA A 114 7.53 -15.54 3.49
N LEU A 115 6.44 -15.46 2.72
CA LEU A 115 5.92 -16.60 1.94
C LEU A 115 6.94 -17.07 0.89
N ALA A 116 7.60 -16.14 0.19
CA ALA A 116 8.62 -16.47 -0.79
C ALA A 116 9.84 -17.16 -0.13
N SER A 117 10.30 -16.66 1.02
CA SER A 117 11.38 -17.30 1.79
C SER A 117 11.00 -18.70 2.26
N ASN A 118 9.78 -18.90 2.74
CA ASN A 118 9.29 -20.22 3.15
C ASN A 118 9.21 -21.18 1.95
N ALA A 119 8.72 -20.72 0.81
CA ALA A 119 8.66 -21.51 -0.42
C ALA A 119 10.06 -21.91 -0.90
N ALA A 120 11.03 -20.98 -0.87
CA ALA A 120 12.42 -21.26 -1.22
C ALA A 120 13.05 -22.29 -0.27
N ALA A 121 12.80 -22.18 1.05
CA ALA A 121 13.28 -23.16 2.02
C ALA A 121 12.68 -24.55 1.78
N ALA A 122 11.38 -24.63 1.50
CA ALA A 122 10.72 -25.89 1.16
C ALA A 122 11.28 -26.51 -0.12
N ALA A 123 11.52 -25.71 -1.15
CA ALA A 123 12.12 -26.16 -2.41
C ALA A 123 13.54 -26.72 -2.20
N ASN A 124 14.37 -26.04 -1.40
CA ASN A 124 15.71 -26.50 -1.06
C ASN A 124 15.67 -27.82 -0.27
N GLY A 125 14.74 -27.97 0.66
CA GLY A 125 14.52 -29.22 1.39
C GLY A 125 14.12 -30.36 0.46
N ALA A 126 13.16 -30.12 -0.45
CA ALA A 126 12.74 -31.10 -1.45
C ALA A 126 13.88 -31.51 -2.38
N ALA A 127 14.71 -30.57 -2.83
CA ALA A 127 15.88 -30.86 -3.66
C ALA A 127 16.90 -31.74 -2.91
N SER A 128 17.19 -31.44 -1.65
CA SER A 128 18.07 -32.26 -0.81
C SER A 128 17.54 -33.68 -0.61
N HIS A 129 16.23 -33.83 -0.38
CA HIS A 129 15.60 -35.15 -0.29
C HIS A 129 15.68 -35.93 -1.61
N ALA A 130 15.47 -35.26 -2.75
CA ALA A 130 15.59 -35.88 -4.06
C ALA A 130 17.02 -36.33 -4.34
N GLU A 131 18.03 -35.54 -4.00
CA GLU A 131 19.44 -35.90 -4.14
C GLU A 131 19.80 -37.08 -3.22
N ALA A 132 19.33 -37.09 -1.98
CA ALA A 132 19.52 -38.21 -1.06
C ALA A 132 18.88 -39.51 -1.60
N ALA A 133 17.65 -39.43 -2.11
CA ALA A 133 16.96 -40.56 -2.71
C ALA A 133 17.66 -41.07 -3.98
N ALA A 134 18.16 -40.17 -4.83
CA ALA A 134 18.93 -40.54 -6.02
C ALA A 134 20.23 -41.24 -5.64
N ASN A 135 20.95 -40.76 -4.63
CA ASN A 135 22.16 -41.39 -4.13
C ASN A 135 21.89 -42.77 -3.54
N GLN A 136 20.81 -42.94 -2.77
CA GLN A 136 20.39 -44.27 -2.28
C GLN A 136 20.05 -45.22 -3.43
N ALA A 137 19.30 -44.75 -4.44
CA ALA A 137 18.98 -45.55 -5.61
C ALA A 137 20.22 -45.99 -6.38
N LEU A 138 21.21 -45.11 -6.54
CA LEU A 138 22.51 -45.44 -7.15
C LEU A 138 23.28 -46.48 -6.33
N GLN A 139 23.32 -46.36 -5.00
CA GLN A 139 23.96 -47.35 -4.13
C GLN A 139 23.32 -48.73 -4.27
N ILE A 140 21.98 -48.79 -4.30
CA ILE A 140 21.24 -50.03 -4.51
C ILE A 140 21.57 -50.61 -5.90
N ALA A 141 21.51 -49.78 -6.95
CA ALA A 141 21.81 -50.21 -8.31
C ALA A 141 23.23 -50.78 -8.44
N ASN A 142 24.22 -50.13 -7.82
CA ASN A 142 25.60 -50.62 -7.78
C ASN A 142 25.72 -51.94 -7.00
N SER A 143 25.04 -52.06 -5.86
CA SER A 143 25.02 -53.30 -5.07
C SER A 143 24.42 -54.48 -5.85
N VAL A 144 23.35 -54.24 -6.60
CA VAL A 144 22.75 -55.25 -7.47
C VAL A 144 23.70 -55.62 -8.60
N ALA A 145 24.30 -54.64 -9.28
CA ALA A 145 25.24 -54.86 -10.37
C ALA A 145 26.50 -55.63 -9.95
N GLN A 146 26.94 -55.48 -8.70
CA GLN A 146 28.09 -56.20 -8.15
C GLN A 146 27.76 -57.62 -7.64
N GLY A 147 26.54 -58.12 -7.88
CA GLY A 147 26.15 -59.49 -7.51
C GLY A 147 25.93 -59.70 -6.01
N ALA A 148 25.89 -58.63 -5.21
CA ALA A 148 25.57 -58.72 -3.78
C ALA A 148 24.08 -59.06 -3.53
N GLY A 149 23.25 -59.06 -4.57
CA GLY A 149 21.85 -59.48 -4.55
C GLY A 149 21.67 -60.99 -4.69
N GLY A 150 22.23 -61.78 -3.77
CA GLY A 150 21.78 -63.16 -3.52
C GLY A 150 22.04 -64.21 -4.62
N GLU A 151 22.65 -63.91 -5.76
CA GLU A 151 22.95 -64.92 -6.77
C GLU A 151 23.90 -66.01 -6.25
N SER A 152 24.92 -65.61 -5.48
CA SER A 152 25.83 -66.55 -4.80
C SER A 152 25.09 -67.40 -3.75
N ASP A 153 24.21 -66.77 -2.96
CA ASP A 153 23.46 -67.46 -1.91
C ASP A 153 22.42 -68.42 -2.50
N ILE A 154 21.76 -68.06 -3.61
CA ILE A 154 20.82 -68.91 -4.33
C ILE A 154 21.54 -70.08 -4.98
N ALA A 155 22.72 -69.87 -5.56
CA ALA A 155 23.53 -70.95 -6.12
C ALA A 155 23.96 -71.95 -5.01
N GLU A 156 24.37 -71.43 -3.85
CA GLU A 156 24.75 -72.25 -2.70
C GLU A 156 23.56 -73.02 -2.10
N LEU A 157 22.38 -72.40 -1.99
CA LEU A 157 21.15 -73.08 -1.57
C LEU A 157 20.73 -74.19 -2.56
N ARG A 158 20.84 -73.94 -3.88
CA ARG A 158 20.59 -74.97 -4.89
C ARG A 158 21.56 -76.15 -4.74
N ARG A 159 22.84 -75.87 -4.49
CA ARG A 159 23.86 -76.90 -4.23
C ARG A 159 23.53 -77.74 -2.99
N GLN A 160 23.15 -77.08 -1.89
CA GLN A 160 22.76 -77.76 -0.64
C GLN A 160 21.50 -78.61 -0.83
N ASN A 161 20.49 -78.10 -1.54
CA ASN A 161 19.28 -78.87 -1.86
C ASN A 161 19.59 -80.13 -2.69
N GLY A 162 20.50 -80.04 -3.66
CA GLY A 162 20.96 -81.20 -4.42
C GLY A 162 21.63 -82.25 -3.52
N GLN A 163 22.47 -81.83 -2.58
CA GLN A 163 23.09 -82.75 -1.61
C GLN A 163 22.06 -83.43 -0.71
N LEU A 164 21.08 -82.69 -0.21
CA LEU A 164 19.99 -83.23 0.60
C LEU A 164 19.13 -84.23 -0.20
N ALA A 165 18.86 -83.94 -1.47
CA ALA A 165 18.13 -84.86 -2.36
C ALA A 165 18.90 -86.16 -2.58
N THR A 166 20.22 -86.10 -2.78
CA THR A 166 21.09 -87.29 -2.83
C THR A 166 21.04 -88.08 -1.52
N MET A 167 21.20 -87.41 -0.37
CA MET A 167 21.13 -88.07 0.94
C MET A 167 19.77 -88.73 1.19
N LEU A 168 18.67 -88.10 0.75
CA LEU A 168 17.33 -88.65 0.85
C LEU A 168 17.13 -89.87 -0.05
N ALA A 169 17.66 -89.83 -1.28
CA ALA A 169 17.65 -90.98 -2.18
C ALA A 169 18.37 -92.17 -1.54
N ASP A 170 19.59 -91.95 -1.03
CA ASP A 170 20.38 -92.96 -0.32
C ASP A 170 19.66 -93.54 0.90
N ALA A 171 19.09 -92.69 1.75
CA ALA A 171 18.39 -93.11 2.97
C ALA A 171 17.11 -93.91 2.68
N THR A 172 16.39 -93.56 1.61
CA THR A 172 15.11 -94.23 1.26
C THR A 172 15.28 -95.40 0.30
N GLY A 173 16.44 -95.52 -0.36
CA GLY A 173 16.68 -96.51 -1.41
C GLY A 173 15.83 -96.29 -2.67
N LYS A 174 15.24 -95.10 -2.85
CA LYS A 174 14.36 -94.75 -3.98
C LYS A 174 14.99 -93.67 -4.85
N PHE A 175 14.61 -93.66 -6.13
CA PHE A 175 14.91 -92.55 -7.02
C PHE A 175 14.09 -91.33 -6.63
N ILE A 176 14.74 -90.18 -6.51
CA ILE A 176 14.09 -88.89 -6.24
C ILE A 176 14.20 -88.04 -7.49
N TYR A 177 13.07 -87.59 -8.03
CA TYR A 177 13.06 -86.62 -9.12
C TYR A 177 12.78 -85.23 -8.55
N MET A 178 13.70 -84.30 -8.78
CA MET A 178 13.55 -82.91 -8.35
C MET A 178 14.23 -82.00 -9.36
N ASP A 179 13.52 -80.97 -9.81
CA ASP A 179 14.03 -79.91 -10.68
C ASP A 179 14.76 -80.44 -11.93
N GLY A 180 14.11 -81.34 -12.68
CA GLY A 180 14.68 -81.92 -13.90
C GLY A 180 15.77 -82.97 -13.69
N THR A 181 16.24 -83.17 -12.45
CA THR A 181 17.33 -84.09 -12.10
C THR A 181 16.77 -85.31 -11.37
N VAL A 182 17.23 -86.51 -11.75
CA VAL A 182 16.95 -87.75 -11.03
C VAL A 182 18.13 -88.07 -10.12
N TYR A 183 17.90 -88.03 -8.81
CA TYR A 183 18.85 -88.40 -7.78
C TYR A 183 18.68 -89.91 -7.48
N CYS A 184 19.76 -90.66 -7.71
CA CYS A 184 19.79 -92.11 -7.58
C CYS A 184 20.52 -92.53 -6.28
N PRO A 185 20.00 -93.50 -5.52
CA PRO A 185 20.73 -94.06 -4.39
C PRO A 185 21.96 -94.85 -4.84
N ALA A 186 23.04 -94.77 -4.06
CA ALA A 186 24.30 -95.47 -4.30
C ALA A 186 24.15 -97.00 -4.40
N SER A 187 23.10 -97.56 -3.79
CA SER A 187 22.76 -98.99 -3.89
C SER A 187 22.20 -99.40 -5.26
N LYS A 188 21.74 -98.46 -6.08
CA LYS A 188 21.11 -98.71 -7.39
C LYS A 188 21.90 -98.16 -8.58
N ALA A 189 22.71 -97.14 -8.39
CA ALA A 189 23.72 -96.77 -9.37
C ALA A 189 24.91 -96.08 -8.71
N SER A 190 26.09 -96.30 -9.24
CA SER A 190 27.32 -95.61 -8.85
C SER A 190 27.95 -94.94 -10.07
N VAL A 191 28.55 -93.78 -9.87
CA VAL A 191 29.29 -93.08 -10.91
C VAL A 191 30.79 -93.14 -10.59
N SER A 192 31.59 -93.52 -11.58
CA SER A 192 33.05 -93.50 -11.51
C SER A 192 33.60 -92.89 -12.79
N GLY A 193 34.15 -91.67 -12.68
CA GLY A 193 34.51 -90.87 -13.86
C GLY A 193 33.28 -90.60 -14.73
N ASP A 194 33.40 -90.83 -16.04
CA ASP A 194 32.31 -90.67 -17.00
C ASP A 194 31.42 -91.92 -17.14
N THR A 195 31.66 -92.95 -16.32
CA THR A 195 30.91 -94.21 -16.38
C THR A 195 29.90 -94.30 -15.25
N VAL A 196 28.63 -94.47 -15.61
CA VAL A 196 27.54 -94.79 -14.66
C VAL A 196 27.32 -96.30 -14.69
N SER A 197 27.45 -96.95 -13.54
CA SER A 197 27.14 -98.37 -13.35
C SER A 197 25.81 -98.53 -12.64
N PHE A 198 24.89 -99.28 -13.24
CA PHE A 198 23.59 -99.60 -12.66
C PHE A 198 23.66 -100.92 -11.87
N GLY A 199 23.02 -100.94 -10.71
CA GLY A 199 22.75 -102.17 -9.95
C GLY A 199 21.73 -103.04 -10.68
N GLY A 200 21.61 -104.30 -10.27
CA GLY A 200 20.87 -105.33 -11.03
C GLY A 200 19.38 -105.09 -11.26
N THR A 201 18.77 -104.08 -10.63
CA THR A 201 17.35 -103.71 -10.85
C THR A 201 17.17 -102.61 -11.89
N CYS A 202 18.23 -101.94 -12.32
CA CYS A 202 18.17 -100.85 -13.29
C CYS A 202 18.79 -101.28 -14.61
N SER A 203 18.17 -100.89 -15.73
CA SER A 203 18.61 -101.29 -17.07
C SER A 203 18.49 -100.15 -18.06
N VAL A 204 19.33 -100.20 -19.10
CA VAL A 204 19.28 -99.28 -20.24
C VAL A 204 19.11 -100.11 -21.50
N SER A 205 18.10 -99.78 -22.29
CA SER A 205 17.82 -100.43 -23.58
C SER A 205 17.52 -99.38 -24.64
N GLY A 206 18.40 -99.28 -25.65
CA GLY A 206 18.32 -98.23 -26.66
C GLY A 206 18.42 -96.84 -26.02
N SER A 207 17.38 -96.02 -26.19
CA SER A 207 17.26 -94.68 -25.59
C SER A 207 16.43 -94.66 -24.30
N THR A 208 16.01 -95.81 -23.77
CA THR A 208 15.15 -95.91 -22.58
C THR A 208 15.95 -96.41 -21.38
N VAL A 209 15.83 -95.70 -20.26
CA VAL A 209 16.36 -96.10 -18.95
C VAL A 209 15.20 -96.59 -18.09
N THR A 210 15.30 -97.80 -17.55
CA THR A 210 14.34 -98.38 -16.62
C THR A 210 14.93 -98.36 -15.21
N LEU A 211 14.23 -97.67 -14.30
CA LEU A 211 14.64 -97.47 -12.91
C LEU A 211 13.68 -98.25 -12.01
N ALA A 212 14.15 -99.30 -11.34
CA ALA A 212 13.35 -100.13 -10.42
C ALA A 212 13.98 -100.23 -9.03
#